data_AF-A0A380MS12-F1
#
_entry.id   AF-A0A380MS12-F1
#
_cell.length_a   1.000
_cell.length_b   1.000
_cell.length_c   1.000
_cell.angle_alpha   90.00
_cell.angle_beta   90.00
_cell.angle_gamma   90.00
#
_symmetry.space_group_name_H-M   'P 1'
#
loop_
_entity.id
_entity.type
_entity.pdbx_description
1 polymer ?
#
loop_
_entity_poly.entity_id
_entity_poly.type
_entity_poly.pdbx_seq_one_letter_code
_entity_poly.pdbx_strand_id
1 'polypeptide(L)' 'MKMKLVIGSALVMLLAMQANAMAPRPTSVNPYNGVGCTKEYDPVPYTKKDGTVVTAPNPCVAAKWKSEGV' A
#
# COMPACT_ATOMS: atom_id res chain seq x y z
N MET A 1 -54.47 30.57 -18.26
CA MET A 1 -53.01 30.75 -18.04
C MET A 1 -52.41 29.40 -17.73
N LYS A 2 -51.30 29.04 -18.39
CA LYS A 2 -50.69 27.70 -18.43
C LYS A 2 -49.54 27.61 -17.40
N MET A 3 -49.62 26.63 -16.49
CA MET A 3 -48.55 26.26 -15.55
C MET A 3 -47.31 25.77 -16.31
N LYS A 4 -46.11 26.23 -15.91
CA LYS A 4 -44.85 25.59 -16.29
C LYS A 4 -44.09 25.20 -15.02
N LEU A 5 -44.21 23.91 -14.73
CA LEU A 5 -43.41 23.15 -13.78
C LEU A 5 -41.95 23.14 -14.28
N VAL A 6 -41.04 23.76 -13.53
CA VAL A 6 -39.60 23.73 -13.82
C VAL A 6 -39.01 22.51 -13.11
N ILE A 7 -39.11 21.34 -13.76
CA ILE A 7 -38.26 20.19 -13.43
C ILE A 7 -37.01 20.35 -14.29
N GLY A 8 -36.01 21.03 -13.73
CA GLY A 8 -34.73 21.30 -14.38
C GLY A 8 -33.58 20.71 -13.58
N SER A 9 -33.22 19.48 -13.93
CA SER A 9 -31.86 18.93 -13.94
C SER A 9 -30.82 19.58 -13.01
N ALA A 10 -30.66 19.04 -11.80
CA ALA A 10 -29.41 19.20 -11.04
C ALA A 10 -29.06 17.97 -10.17
N LEU A 11 -29.64 16.81 -10.48
CA LEU A 11 -29.41 15.55 -9.75
C LEU A 11 -28.15 14.78 -10.23
N VAL A 12 -27.25 15.39 -11.01
CA VAL A 12 -26.18 14.64 -11.74
C VAL A 12 -24.76 15.15 -11.43
N MET A 13 -24.53 15.82 -10.30
CA MET A 13 -23.16 16.29 -9.96
C MET A 13 -22.68 15.88 -8.56
N LEU A 14 -23.13 14.75 -8.03
CA LEU A 14 -22.58 14.17 -6.79
C LEU A 14 -22.02 12.75 -7.02
N LEU A 15 -21.16 12.60 -8.02
CA LEU A 15 -20.23 11.46 -8.11
C LEU A 15 -18.78 11.99 -8.09
N ALA A 16 -18.42 12.71 -7.03
CA ALA A 16 -17.04 13.04 -6.76
C ALA A 16 -16.53 12.17 -5.61
N MET A 17 -15.61 11.27 -5.97
CA MET A 17 -14.40 11.00 -5.20
C MET A 17 -14.57 10.33 -3.84
N GLN A 18 -14.58 8.99 -3.81
CA GLN A 18 -13.89 8.25 -2.74
C GLN A 18 -13.28 6.97 -3.33
N ALA A 19 -12.27 7.11 -4.19
CA ALA A 19 -11.32 6.04 -4.41
C ALA A 19 -10.36 6.03 -3.21
N ASN A 20 -10.79 5.40 -2.11
CA ASN A 20 -9.89 5.08 -1.01
C ASN A 20 -8.90 4.05 -1.54
N ALA A 21 -7.74 4.52 -2.01
CA ALA A 21 -6.60 3.67 -2.26
C ALA A 21 -6.22 3.03 -0.93
N MET A 22 -6.66 1.78 -0.73
CA MET A 22 -6.17 0.93 0.33
C MET A 22 -4.71 0.64 0.00
N ALA A 23 -3.80 1.49 0.49
CA ALA A 23 -2.38 1.18 0.46
C ALA A 23 -2.20 -0.16 1.19
N PRO A 24 -1.57 -1.17 0.57
CA PRO A 24 -1.33 -2.44 1.25
C PRO A 24 -0.53 -2.16 2.52
N ARG A 25 -1.09 -2.54 3.68
CA ARG A 25 -0.37 -2.50 4.94
C ARG A 25 0.83 -3.44 4.81
N PRO A 26 2.06 -2.99 5.12
CA PRO A 26 3.23 -3.86 5.06
C PRO A 26 2.97 -5.05 5.98
N THR A 27 2.85 -6.24 5.40
CA THR A 27 2.74 -7.46 6.17
C THR A 27 4.14 -7.78 6.70
N SER A 28 4.25 -7.91 8.02
CA SER A 28 5.48 -8.34 8.67
C SER A 28 5.81 -9.75 8.18
N VAL A 29 6.85 -9.88 7.37
CA VAL A 29 7.38 -11.20 6.99
C VAL A 29 8.16 -11.80 8.15
N ASN A 30 8.08 -13.13 8.25
CA ASN A 30 8.80 -14.10 9.08
C ASN A 30 9.81 -13.55 10.12
N PRO A 31 9.70 -13.89 11.43
CA PRO A 31 10.63 -13.41 12.46
C PRO A 31 12.10 -13.67 12.08
N TYR A 32 12.82 -12.59 11.88
CA TYR A 32 14.22 -12.57 11.47
C TYR A 32 15.12 -13.25 12.51
N ASN A 33 15.94 -14.22 12.09
CA ASN A 33 16.78 -15.05 12.97
C ASN A 33 18.19 -14.49 13.22
N GLY A 34 18.56 -13.31 12.71
CA GLY A 34 19.85 -12.70 13.03
C GLY A 34 21.08 -13.28 12.31
N VAL A 35 20.93 -14.30 11.45
CA VAL A 35 22.10 -14.98 10.85
C VAL A 35 22.57 -14.24 9.60
N GLY A 36 23.71 -13.56 9.72
CA GLY A 36 24.40 -12.85 8.64
C GLY A 36 24.14 -11.34 8.54
N CYS A 37 23.18 -10.79 9.29
CA CYS A 37 23.00 -9.35 9.47
C CYS A 37 22.87 -8.97 10.94
N THR A 38 23.20 -7.72 11.28
CA THR A 38 23.06 -7.19 12.64
C THR A 38 21.60 -7.24 13.10
N LYS A 39 21.41 -7.22 14.43
CA LYS A 39 20.08 -7.13 15.07
C LYS A 39 19.57 -5.69 15.23
N GLU A 40 20.30 -4.73 14.68
CA GLU A 40 19.89 -3.33 14.65
C GLU A 40 18.61 -3.20 13.82
N TYR A 41 17.69 -2.37 14.32
CA TYR A 41 16.42 -2.12 13.66
C TYR A 41 16.48 -0.75 12.97
N ASP A 42 16.50 -0.78 11.64
CA ASP A 42 16.53 0.38 10.74
C ASP A 42 15.60 0.11 9.55
N PRO A 43 14.28 0.17 9.76
CA PRO A 43 13.32 -0.43 8.85
C PRO A 43 13.34 0.22 7.47
N VAL A 44 13.41 -0.61 6.42
CA VAL A 44 13.39 -0.16 5.02
C VAL A 44 12.29 -0.84 4.22
N PRO A 45 11.69 -0.14 3.24
CA PRO A 45 10.75 -0.78 2.32
C PRO A 45 11.46 -1.78 1.41
N TYR A 46 10.85 -2.95 1.20
CA TYR A 46 11.32 -4.00 0.29
C TYR A 46 10.16 -4.44 -0.61
N THR A 47 10.38 -4.45 -1.92
CA THR A 47 9.41 -4.96 -2.91
C THR A 47 9.74 -6.39 -3.26
N LYS A 48 8.83 -7.32 -2.94
CA LYS A 48 8.93 -8.73 -3.31
C LYS A 48 8.78 -8.93 -4.80
N LYS A 49 9.12 -10.13 -5.28
CA LYS A 49 8.92 -10.51 -6.69
C LYS A 49 7.47 -10.46 -7.17
N ASP A 50 6.51 -10.67 -6.26
CA ASP A 50 5.06 -10.60 -6.55
C ASP A 50 4.52 -9.16 -6.60
N GLY A 51 5.39 -8.15 -6.42
CA GLY A 51 5.01 -6.73 -6.40
C GLY A 51 4.55 -6.23 -5.03
N THR A 52 4.46 -7.10 -4.02
CA THR A 52 4.07 -6.70 -2.65
C THR A 52 5.20 -5.91 -1.98
N VAL A 53 4.86 -4.77 -1.40
CA VAL A 53 5.78 -4.00 -0.56
C VAL A 53 5.63 -4.45 0.90
N VAL A 54 6.74 -4.85 1.50
CA VAL A 54 6.87 -5.20 2.93
C VAL A 54 7.98 -4.38 3.58
N THR A 55 8.03 -4.38 4.91
CA THR A 55 9.10 -3.70 5.65
C THR A 55 10.16 -4.70 6.08
N ALA A 56 11.40 -4.50 5.62
CA ALA A 56 12.55 -5.26 6.11
C ALA A 56 13.06 -4.65 7.44
N PRO A 57 13.52 -5.47 8.41
CA PRO A 57 14.03 -4.99 9.69
C PRO A 57 15.23 -4.04 9.60
N ASN A 58 16.10 -4.25 8.61
CA ASN A 58 17.22 -3.37 8.30
C ASN A 58 17.69 -3.54 6.84
N PRO A 59 18.57 -2.65 6.32
CA PRO A 59 19.04 -2.72 4.93
C PRO A 59 19.75 -4.03 4.56
N CYS A 60 20.49 -4.63 5.49
CA CYS A 60 21.17 -5.91 5.25
C CYS A 60 20.16 -7.04 5.03
N VAL A 61 19.07 -7.07 5.80
CA VAL A 61 18.00 -8.06 5.63
C VAL A 61 17.30 -7.88 4.28
N ALA A 62 17.05 -6.64 3.85
CA ALA A 62 16.48 -6.37 2.52
C ALA A 62 17.37 -6.89 1.39
N ALA A 63 18.70 -6.73 1.50
CA ALA A 63 19.65 -7.26 0.53
C ALA A 63 19.65 -8.80 0.50
N LYS A 64 19.60 -9.44 1.68
CA LYS A 64 19.50 -10.91 1.79
C LYS A 64 18.22 -11.45 1.15
N TRP A 65 17.07 -10.83 1.42
CA TRP A 65 15.80 -11.19 0.78
C TRP A 65 15.85 -11.09 -0.73
N LYS A 66 16.55 -10.07 -1.27
CA LYS A 66 16.78 -9.94 -2.72
C LYS A 66 17.60 -11.11 -3.27
N SER A 67 18.63 -11.56 -2.56
CA SER A 67 19.46 -12.72 -2.94
C SER A 67 18.73 -14.05 -2.83
N GLU A 68 17.89 -14.22 -1.80
CA GLU A 68 17.05 -15.42 -1.61
C GLU A 68 15.81 -15.41 -2.51
N GLY A 69 15.47 -14.24 -3.06
CA GLY A 69 14.40 -14.08 -4.01
C GLY A 69 13.02 -14.08 -3.38
N VAL A 70 12.92 -13.50 -2.18
CA VAL A 70 11.67 -13.23 -1.43
C VAL A 70 10.81 -12.21 -2.15
#